data_AF-L8LMV1-F1
#
_entry.id   AF-L8LMV1-F1
#
_cell.length_a   1.000
_cell.length_b   1.000
_cell.length_c   1.000
_cell.angle_alpha   90.00
_cell.angle_beta   90.00
_cell.angle_gamma   90.00
#
_symmetry.space_group_name_H-M   'P 1'
#
loop_
_entity.id
_entity.type
_entity.pdbx_description
1 polymer ?
#
loop_
_entity_poly.entity_id
_entity_poly.type
_entity_poly.pdbx_seq_one_letter_code
_entity_poly.pdbx_strand_id
1 'polypeptide(L)' 'MRLIKLKLPQNIRVTLYQDTHYQGEQITFEPGGYPCLSDYHFNDETYSVCVEAPP' A
#
# COMPACT_ATOMS: atom_id res chain seq x y z
N MET A 1 2.84 -11.74 -2.77
CA MET A 1 3.70 -10.85 -3.58
C MET A 1 4.64 -10.16 -2.60
N ARG A 2 5.96 -10.12 -2.84
CA ARG A 2 6.89 -9.53 -1.86
C ARG A 2 6.94 -8.02 -2.03
N LEU A 3 6.22 -7.27 -1.19
CA LEU A 3 6.22 -5.81 -1.22
C LEU A 3 7.03 -5.29 -0.03
N ILE A 4 8.18 -4.69 -0.33
CA ILE A 4 9.11 -4.16 0.69
C ILE A 4 9.20 -2.64 0.69
N LYS A 5 8.83 -2.00 -0.42
CA LYS A 5 9.00 -0.56 -0.63
C LYS A 5 7.93 0.02 -1.55
N LEU A 6 7.56 1.26 -1.31
CA LEU A 6 6.68 2.06 -2.18
C LEU A 6 7.35 3.40 -2.52
N LYS A 7 7.14 3.85 -3.76
CA LYS A 7 7.46 5.20 -4.20
C LYS A 7 6.27 5.74 -4.98
N LEU A 8 5.53 6.64 -4.34
CA LEU A 8 4.25 7.13 -4.86
C LEU A 8 4.43 8.55 -5.42
N PRO A 9 4.13 8.77 -6.72
CA PRO A 9 4.10 10.13 -7.29
C PRO A 9 2.97 10.96 -6.68
N GLN A 10 3.07 12.29 -6.83
CA GLN A 10 2.17 13.30 -6.22
C GLN A 10 0.70 13.20 -6.65
N ASN A 11 0.39 12.37 -7.64
CA ASN A 11 -0.92 12.25 -8.26
C ASN A 11 -1.60 10.91 -7.98
N ILE A 12 -1.06 10.08 -7.08
CA ILE A 12 -1.71 8.83 -6.66
C ILE A 12 -1.64 8.65 -5.14
N ARG A 13 -2.66 8.01 -4.60
CA ARG A 13 -2.63 7.33 -3.30
C ARG A 13 -2.75 5.83 -3.53
N VAL A 14 -2.17 5.05 -2.63
CA VAL A 14 -2.20 3.58 -2.73
C VAL A 14 -2.72 2.99 -1.44
N THR A 15 -3.73 2.12 -1.54
CA THR A 15 -4.23 1.34 -0.41
C THR A 15 -3.79 -0.12 -0.60
N LEU A 16 -3.06 -0.64 0.38
CA LEU A 16 -2.71 -2.06 0.44
C LEU A 16 -3.75 -2.79 1.30
N TYR A 17 -4.07 -4.03 0.93
CA TYR A 17 -5.02 -4.89 1.62
C TYR A 17 -4.39 -6.24 1.97
N GLN A 18 -4.68 -6.73 3.17
CA GLN A 18 -4.21 -8.02 3.68
C GLN A 18 -4.96 -9.22 3.09
N ASP A 19 -6.15 -9.03 2.53
CA ASP A 19 -6.90 -10.09 1.85
C ASP A 19 -7.04 -9.83 0.34
N THR A 20 -7.52 -10.86 -0.36
CA THR A 20 -7.93 -10.74 -1.77
C THR A 20 -9.18 -9.87 -1.92
N HIS A 21 -9.41 -9.33 -3.13
CA HIS A 21 -10.60 -8.54 -3.47
C HIS A 21 -10.79 -7.24 -2.66
N TYR A 22 -9.69 -6.59 -2.24
CA TYR A 22 -9.72 -5.31 -1.52
C TYR A 22 -10.46 -5.41 -0.18
N GLN A 23 -10.24 -6.50 0.55
CA GLN A 23 -10.84 -6.76 1.86
C GLN A 23 -9.77 -6.92 2.96
N GLY A 24 -10.25 -7.10 4.19
CA GLY A 24 -9.38 -7.30 5.36
C GLY A 24 -8.83 -5.99 5.91
N GLU A 25 -7.75 -6.12 6.68
CA GLU A 25 -6.99 -4.94 7.14
C GLU A 25 -6.44 -4.18 5.94
N GLN A 26 -6.42 -2.86 6.04
CA GLN A 26 -5.95 -1.99 4.98
C GLN A 26 -5.14 -0.83 5.52
N ILE A 27 -4.18 -0.38 4.72
CA ILE A 27 -3.42 0.83 4.98
C ILE A 27 -3.32 1.67 3.71
N THR A 28 -3.58 2.97 3.85
CA THR A 28 -3.45 3.94 2.76
C THR A 28 -2.15 4.72 2.89
N PHE A 29 -1.42 4.79 1.80
CA PHE A 29 -0.19 5.56 1.64
C PHE A 29 -0.46 6.76 0.73
N GLU A 30 -0.11 7.93 1.22
CA GLU A 30 -0.12 9.19 0.49
C GLU A 30 1.11 9.30 -0.43
N PRO A 31 1.15 10.26 -1.37
CA PRO A 31 2.36 10.53 -2.15
C PRO A 31 3.61 10.68 -1.29
N GLY A 32 4.65 9.90 -1.59
CA GLY A 32 5.82 9.81 -0.73
C GLY A 32 6.72 8.63 -1.03
N GLY A 33 7.80 8.53 -0.25
CA GLY A 33 8.73 7.40 -0.29
C GLY A 33 8.63 6.59 0.99
N TYR A 34 8.32 5.31 0.86
CA TYR A 34 8.22 4.37 1.97
C TYR A 34 9.24 3.24 1.74
N PRO A 35 10.46 3.37 2.29
CA PRO A 35 11.56 2.44 2.02
C PRO A 35 11.41 1.09 2.72
N CYS A 36 10.58 1.01 3.77
CA CYS A 36 10.31 -0.18 4.55
C CYS A 36 8.81 -0.25 4.85
N LEU A 37 8.13 -1.32 4.42
CA LEU A 37 6.73 -1.57 4.75
C LEU A 37 6.54 -2.36 6.05
N SER A 38 7.63 -2.86 6.65
CA SER A 38 7.59 -3.60 7.93
C SER A 38 7.13 -2.72 9.08
N ASP A 39 7.45 -1.43 9.03
CA ASP A 39 7.02 -0.43 10.03
C ASP A 39 5.49 -0.26 10.05
N TYR A 40 4.81 -0.73 9.00
CA TYR A 40 3.37 -0.66 8.81
C TYR A 40 2.69 -2.04 8.93
N HIS A 41 3.41 -3.06 9.43
CA HIS A 41 2.93 -4.45 9.53
C HIS A 41 2.43 -5.06 8.21
N PHE A 42 2.74 -4.44 7.07
CA PHE A 42 2.23 -4.83 5.76
C PHE A 42 3.28 -5.52 4.87
N ASN A 43 4.47 -5.76 5.44
CA ASN A 43 5.55 -6.44 4.75
C ASN A 43 5.17 -7.91 4.51
N ASP A 44 5.08 -8.29 3.23
CA ASP A 44 4.77 -9.65 2.76
C ASP A 44 3.34 -10.15 3.01
N GLU A 45 2.46 -9.31 3.57
CA GLU A 45 1.04 -9.62 3.79
C GLU A 45 0.11 -8.93 2.77
N THR A 46 0.64 -8.30 1.72
CA THR A 46 -0.20 -7.65 0.71
C THR A 46 -0.72 -8.66 -0.33
N TYR A 47 -2.05 -8.78 -0.43
CA TYR A 47 -2.72 -9.62 -1.43
C TYR A 47 -3.46 -8.84 -2.51
N SER A 48 -3.89 -7.61 -2.21
CA SER A 48 -4.46 -6.72 -3.22
C SER A 48 -4.09 -5.26 -2.99
N VAL A 49 -4.08 -4.46 -4.07
CA VAL A 49 -3.60 -3.08 -4.09
C VAL A 49 -4.57 -2.22 -4.88
N CYS A 50 -5.11 -1.17 -4.26
CA CYS A 50 -5.93 -0.16 -4.91
C CYS A 50 -5.10 1.12 -5.17
N VAL A 51 -5.22 1.70 -6.36
CA VAL A 51 -4.53 2.94 -6.75
C VAL A 51 -5.58 3.96 -7.17
N GLU A 52 -5.57 5.12 -6.53
CA GLU A 52 -6.57 6.16 -6.73
C GLU A 52 -5.92 7.54 -6.86
N ALA A 53 -6.66 8.51 -7.39
CA ALA A 53 -6.24 9.91 -7.31
C ALA A 53 -6.38 10.43 -5.85
N PRO A 54 -5.46 11.28 -5.36
CA PRO A 54 -5.65 12.01 -4.11
C PRO A 54 -6.94 12.86 -4.17
N PRO A 55 -7.61 13.11 -3.03
CA PRO A 55 -8.79 13.95 -2.97
C PRO A 55 -8.53 15.41 -3.38
#